data_AF-A0A656JKZ2-F1
#
_entry.id   AF-A0A656JKZ2-F1
#
_cell.length_a   1.000
_cell.length_b   1.000
_cell.length_c   1.000
_cell.angle_alpha   90.00
_cell.angle_beta   90.00
_cell.angle_gamma   90.00
#
_symmetry.space_group_name_H-M   'P 1'
#
loop_
_entity.id
_entity.type
_entity.pdbx_description
1 polymer ?
#
loop_
_entity_poly.entity_id
_entity_poly.type
_entity_poly.pdbx_seq_one_letter_code
_entity_poly.pdbx_strand_id
1 'polypeptide(L)'
;MAHLGSPTSHGGTIITGSSNVGGGFVMGDAGGATIINFMALGAFRPDGSVDDEKMATLLADPKLTEKALAANALVESRAAGKESEGKPESKAETVVCKDPDRMEELASYIAGEMNANINSSAVRQMQELNSFDPDEETRKYAALPFYLRLGQGPDFYTMALVKKTKAFAIWAERVGQDRPWDHKPILTKLFGGIWHKQGEYEYFYDIWSNVHYGYVGVAGRFSESVLLDGAGVEQIGSDTWRLIKNPKRFDGPRRTEGVEGMRAWDDTPDRVSIIIGMNLYKEYPNGGLTGKIIMDKVLTVPISDWATGVQPHVCK
;
A
#
# COMPACT_ATOMS: atom_id res chain seq x y z
N MET A 1 -0.87 18.71 -28.62
CA MET A 1 -2.36 18.75 -28.60
C MET A 1 -2.84 17.82 -29.69
N ALA A 2 -3.59 16.75 -29.35
CA ALA A 2 -4.06 15.77 -30.32
C ALA A 2 -5.41 16.22 -30.92
N HIS A 3 -5.60 16.00 -32.21
CA HIS A 3 -6.82 16.36 -32.95
C HIS A 3 -7.63 15.10 -33.31
N LEU A 4 -8.92 15.28 -33.58
CA LEU A 4 -9.83 14.22 -34.05
C LEU A 4 -9.25 13.50 -35.29
N GLY A 5 -9.22 12.17 -35.27
CA GLY A 5 -8.53 11.35 -36.28
C GLY A 5 -7.05 11.02 -35.98
N SER A 6 -6.49 11.46 -34.85
CA SER A 6 -5.09 11.14 -34.51
C SER A 6 -4.94 9.66 -34.09
N PRO A 7 -3.90 8.95 -34.55
CA PRO A 7 -3.55 7.62 -34.05
C PRO A 7 -3.06 7.70 -32.61
N THR A 8 -3.51 6.78 -31.76
CA THR A 8 -2.97 6.59 -30.42
C THR A 8 -1.81 5.60 -30.44
N SER A 9 -0.96 5.63 -29.41
CA SER A 9 0.18 4.70 -29.27
C SER A 9 -0.20 3.22 -29.18
N HIS A 10 -1.51 2.91 -29.14
CA HIS A 10 -2.07 1.56 -29.08
C HIS A 10 -2.89 1.21 -30.34
N GLY A 11 -2.70 1.94 -31.45
CA GLY A 11 -3.27 1.58 -32.76
C GLY A 11 -4.75 1.92 -32.98
N GLY A 12 -5.36 2.72 -32.11
CA GLY A 12 -6.72 3.23 -32.27
C GLY A 12 -6.77 4.67 -32.81
N THR A 13 -7.91 5.09 -33.37
CA THR A 13 -8.12 6.46 -33.88
C THR A 13 -9.16 7.21 -33.02
N ILE A 14 -8.94 8.49 -32.72
CA ILE A 14 -9.88 9.32 -31.95
C ILE A 14 -11.11 9.68 -32.82
N ILE A 15 -12.28 9.15 -32.49
CA ILE A 15 -13.58 9.49 -33.10
C ILE A 15 -14.43 10.36 -32.15
N THR A 16 -15.37 11.15 -32.69
CA THR A 16 -16.27 11.98 -31.89
C THR A 16 -17.19 11.07 -31.07
N GLY A 17 -17.23 11.28 -29.75
CA GLY A 17 -18.08 10.52 -28.85
C GLY A 17 -19.56 10.61 -29.25
N SER A 18 -20.22 9.44 -29.29
CA SER A 18 -21.66 9.32 -29.16
C SER A 18 -22.14 10.05 -27.91
N SER A 19 -23.33 10.65 -27.96
CA SER A 19 -23.93 11.44 -26.88
C SER A 19 -24.18 10.68 -25.56
N ASN A 20 -23.80 9.39 -25.48
CA ASN A 20 -24.08 8.52 -24.34
C ASN A 20 -22.83 8.03 -23.60
N VAL A 21 -21.68 8.71 -23.70
CA VAL A 21 -20.54 8.48 -22.80
C VAL A 21 -20.12 9.76 -22.07
N GLY A 22 -20.73 9.96 -20.90
CA GLY A 22 -20.02 10.22 -19.64
C GLY A 22 -18.97 11.33 -19.61
N GLY A 23 -19.30 12.52 -20.10
CA GLY A 23 -18.60 13.76 -19.77
C GLY A 23 -19.61 14.81 -19.34
N GLY A 24 -19.99 14.81 -18.07
CA GLY A 24 -20.87 15.83 -17.51
C GLY A 24 -21.93 15.24 -16.58
N PHE A 25 -21.89 15.65 -15.31
CA PHE A 25 -23.04 15.55 -14.43
C PHE A 25 -24.22 16.27 -15.10
N VAL A 26 -25.21 15.49 -15.55
CA VAL A 26 -26.57 15.96 -15.73
C VAL A 26 -27.39 15.25 -14.66
N MET A 27 -27.66 15.97 -13.58
CA MET A 27 -28.77 15.64 -12.67
C MET A 27 -30.07 15.85 -13.44
N GLY A 28 -30.50 14.82 -14.14
CA GLY A 28 -31.83 14.70 -14.74
C GLY A 28 -32.50 13.48 -14.14
N ASP A 29 -33.61 13.70 -13.47
CA ASP A 29 -34.48 12.67 -12.89
C ASP A 29 -34.91 11.66 -13.98
N ALA A 30 -34.22 10.53 -14.04
CA ALA A 30 -34.61 9.37 -14.84
C ALA A 30 -35.08 8.28 -13.87
N GLY A 31 -36.24 8.52 -13.25
CA GLY A 31 -36.99 7.47 -12.57
C GLY A 31 -37.20 6.28 -13.49
N GLY A 32 -36.56 5.14 -13.16
CA GLY A 32 -36.88 3.82 -13.73
C GLY A 32 -35.95 3.26 -14.80
N ALA A 33 -34.77 3.83 -15.08
CA ALA A 33 -33.82 3.20 -16.00
C ALA A 33 -33.25 1.89 -15.41
N THR A 34 -33.56 0.75 -16.03
CA THR A 34 -33.07 -0.58 -15.63
C THR A 34 -31.54 -0.66 -15.84
N ILE A 35 -30.77 -0.76 -14.75
CA ILE A 35 -29.32 -0.92 -14.81
C ILE A 35 -29.01 -2.42 -14.96
N ILE A 36 -28.20 -2.80 -15.95
CA ILE A 36 -27.82 -4.20 -16.24
C ILE A 36 -26.34 -4.41 -15.96
N ASN A 37 -26.01 -5.43 -15.17
CA ASN A 37 -24.65 -5.88 -14.91
C ASN A 37 -24.18 -6.85 -16.02
N PHE A 38 -23.48 -6.34 -17.02
CA PHE A 38 -22.92 -7.15 -18.11
C PHE A 38 -21.84 -8.15 -17.67
N MET A 39 -21.25 -7.97 -16.48
CA MET A 39 -20.33 -8.95 -15.90
C MET A 39 -21.07 -10.24 -15.50
N ALA A 40 -22.26 -10.11 -14.93
CA ALA A 40 -23.12 -11.26 -14.65
C ALA A 40 -23.65 -11.94 -15.93
N LEU A 41 -23.54 -11.27 -17.09
CA LEU A 41 -23.86 -11.81 -18.41
C LEU A 41 -22.64 -12.39 -19.15
N GLY A 42 -21.47 -12.46 -18.50
CA GLY A 42 -20.28 -13.10 -19.06
C GLY A 42 -19.60 -12.30 -20.17
N ALA A 43 -19.81 -10.98 -20.20
CA ALA A 43 -19.20 -10.06 -21.16
C ALA A 43 -17.72 -9.75 -20.87
N PHE A 44 -17.18 -10.26 -19.77
CA PHE A 44 -15.79 -10.10 -19.38
C PHE A 44 -15.10 -11.46 -19.36
N ARG A 45 -13.89 -11.51 -19.91
CA ARG A 45 -13.04 -12.70 -19.89
C ARG A 45 -12.37 -12.85 -18.52
N PRO A 46 -11.86 -14.04 -18.16
CA PRO A 46 -11.20 -14.27 -16.87
C PRO A 46 -9.95 -13.40 -16.62
N ASP A 47 -9.37 -12.81 -17.67
CA ASP A 47 -8.26 -11.86 -17.61
C ASP A 47 -8.71 -10.40 -17.37
N GLY A 48 -10.01 -10.17 -17.18
CA GLY A 48 -10.60 -8.85 -16.97
C GLY A 48 -10.84 -8.05 -18.27
N SER A 49 -10.49 -8.59 -19.44
CA SER A 49 -10.76 -7.92 -20.72
C SER A 49 -12.23 -8.04 -21.13
N VAL A 50 -12.74 -7.01 -21.82
CA VAL A 50 -14.10 -7.04 -22.38
C VAL A 50 -14.13 -7.95 -23.60
N ASP A 51 -15.15 -8.79 -23.67
CA ASP A 51 -15.43 -9.63 -24.84
C ASP A 51 -16.30 -8.86 -25.83
N ASP A 52 -15.66 -8.09 -26.71
CA ASP A 52 -16.32 -7.14 -27.62
C ASP A 52 -17.40 -7.79 -28.52
N GLU A 53 -17.18 -9.02 -28.98
CA GLU A 53 -18.18 -9.75 -29.77
C GLU A 53 -19.41 -10.12 -28.94
N LYS A 54 -19.21 -10.56 -27.69
CA LYS A 54 -20.32 -10.86 -26.77
C LYS A 54 -21.03 -9.59 -26.32
N MET A 55 -20.31 -8.50 -26.06
CA MET A 55 -20.91 -7.22 -25.74
C MET A 55 -21.78 -6.70 -26.89
N ALA A 56 -21.28 -6.75 -28.12
CA ALA A 56 -22.06 -6.36 -29.30
C ALA A 56 -23.32 -7.23 -29.45
N THR A 57 -23.21 -8.53 -29.19
CA THR A 57 -24.34 -9.47 -29.24
C THR A 57 -25.38 -9.18 -28.15
N LEU A 58 -24.94 -8.91 -26.92
CA LEU A 58 -25.82 -8.56 -25.79
C LEU A 58 -26.53 -7.23 -26.05
N LEU A 59 -25.83 -6.22 -26.56
CA LEU A 59 -26.41 -4.91 -26.86
C LEU A 59 -27.35 -4.92 -28.07
N ALA A 60 -27.18 -5.87 -29.00
CA ALA A 60 -28.07 -6.06 -30.13
C ALA A 60 -29.32 -6.91 -29.81
N ASP A 61 -29.39 -7.53 -28.62
CA ASP A 61 -30.50 -8.38 -28.22
C ASP A 61 -31.71 -7.54 -27.75
N PRO A 62 -32.86 -7.58 -28.46
CA PRO A 62 -34.05 -6.83 -28.07
C PRO A 62 -34.69 -7.34 -26.75
N LYS A 63 -34.27 -8.52 -26.25
CA LYS A 63 -34.74 -9.12 -24.99
C LYS A 63 -33.67 -9.12 -23.90
N LEU A 64 -32.67 -8.24 -24.02
CA LEU A 64 -31.55 -8.16 -23.07
C LEU A 64 -32.01 -7.99 -21.61
N THR A 65 -33.06 -7.21 -21.35
CA THR A 65 -33.62 -7.01 -20.00
C THR A 65 -34.23 -8.27 -19.40
N GLU A 66 -34.94 -9.08 -20.19
CA GLU A 66 -35.50 -10.37 -19.76
C GLU A 66 -34.38 -11.37 -19.44
N LYS A 67 -33.31 -11.40 -20.26
CA LYS A 67 -32.14 -12.23 -20.01
C LYS A 67 -31.35 -11.76 -18.79
N ALA A 68 -31.23 -10.46 -18.59
CA ALA A 68 -30.61 -9.90 -17.40
C ALA A 68 -31.42 -10.25 -16.14
N LEU A 69 -32.75 -10.23 -16.19
CA LEU A 69 -33.60 -10.67 -15.09
C LEU A 69 -33.42 -12.17 -14.78
N ALA A 70 -33.42 -13.01 -15.82
CA ALA A 70 -33.20 -14.46 -15.66
C ALA A 70 -31.80 -14.80 -15.12
N ALA A 71 -30.81 -13.97 -15.43
CA ALA A 71 -29.42 -14.11 -14.96
C ALA A 71 -29.13 -13.38 -13.64
N ASN A 72 -30.15 -12.82 -12.96
CA ASN A 72 -29.99 -12.00 -11.75
C ASN A 72 -29.00 -10.82 -11.93
N ALA A 73 -28.91 -10.31 -13.15
CA ALA A 73 -28.00 -9.25 -13.59
C ALA A 73 -28.65 -7.86 -13.58
N LEU A 74 -29.84 -7.71 -13.00
CA LEU A 74 -30.49 -6.41 -12.82
C LEU A 74 -29.98 -5.74 -11.54
N VAL A 75 -29.55 -4.48 -11.66
CA VAL A 75 -29.10 -3.67 -10.53
C VAL A 75 -30.20 -2.67 -10.21
N GLU A 76 -30.85 -2.83 -9.06
CA GLU A 76 -31.84 -1.86 -8.60
C GLU A 76 -31.16 -0.57 -8.13
N SER A 77 -31.50 0.55 -8.76
CA SER A 77 -31.12 1.87 -8.28
C SER A 77 -31.94 2.22 -7.05
N ARG A 78 -31.39 2.04 -5.85
CA ARG A 78 -32.06 2.39 -4.59
C ARG A 78 -32.06 3.92 -4.39
N ALA A 79 -33.05 4.59 -4.97
CA ALA A 79 -33.44 5.96 -4.63
C ALA A 79 -34.70 5.93 -3.76
N ALA A 80 -34.80 6.89 -2.83
CA ALA A 80 -35.69 6.90 -1.69
C ALA A 80 -37.20 6.81 -1.98
N GLY A 81 -37.90 5.97 -1.20
CA GLY A 81 -39.24 6.20 -0.68
C GLY A 81 -40.45 5.87 -1.55
N LYS A 82 -41.12 4.74 -1.26
CA LYS A 82 -42.57 4.68 -0.93
C LYS A 82 -42.98 3.29 -0.42
N GLU A 83 -43.90 3.31 0.54
CA GLU A 83 -44.53 2.17 1.21
C GLU A 83 -45.27 1.25 0.23
N SER A 84 -45.20 -0.06 0.49
CA SER A 84 -46.29 -0.98 0.17
C SER A 84 -46.44 -2.00 1.29
N GLU A 85 -47.61 -1.98 1.93
CA GLU A 85 -48.06 -2.97 2.90
C GLU A 85 -48.11 -4.38 2.29
N GLY A 86 -47.57 -5.38 3.00
CA GLY A 86 -47.60 -6.76 2.52
C GLY A 86 -46.90 -7.81 3.40
N LYS A 87 -47.55 -8.17 4.53
CA LYS A 87 -47.33 -9.36 5.39
C LYS A 87 -46.02 -9.48 6.20
N PRO A 88 -46.10 -10.06 7.42
CA PRO A 88 -45.11 -9.87 8.46
C PRO A 88 -43.95 -10.85 8.27
N GLU A 89 -42.91 -10.41 7.56
CA GLU A 89 -41.58 -10.92 7.87
C GLU A 89 -41.13 -10.26 9.16
N SER A 90 -40.77 -11.11 10.11
CA SER A 90 -40.21 -10.75 11.41
C SER A 90 -39.24 -9.59 11.22
N LYS A 91 -39.56 -8.43 11.82
CA LYS A 91 -38.54 -7.44 12.16
C LYS A 91 -37.50 -8.19 12.98
N ALA A 92 -36.47 -8.69 12.31
CA ALA A 92 -35.18 -8.89 12.94
C ALA A 92 -34.88 -7.51 13.50
N GLU A 93 -34.97 -7.40 14.83
CA GLU A 93 -34.46 -6.26 15.55
C GLU A 93 -33.07 -6.02 14.97
N THR A 94 -32.87 -4.86 14.35
CA THR A 94 -31.52 -4.41 14.00
C THR A 94 -30.81 -4.36 15.33
N VAL A 95 -30.04 -5.41 15.65
CA VAL A 95 -29.19 -5.47 16.82
C VAL A 95 -28.22 -4.31 16.62
N VAL A 96 -28.51 -3.18 17.26
CA VAL A 96 -27.61 -2.03 17.24
C VAL A 96 -26.39 -2.49 18.00
N CYS A 97 -25.35 -2.80 17.24
CA CYS A 97 -24.06 -3.22 17.76
C CYS A 97 -23.58 -2.18 18.79
N LYS A 98 -23.38 -2.60 20.03
CA LYS A 98 -22.89 -1.72 21.11
C LYS A 98 -21.37 -1.69 21.21
N ASP A 99 -20.69 -2.50 20.42
CA ASP A 99 -19.24 -2.56 20.41
C ASP A 99 -18.67 -1.24 19.86
N PRO A 100 -17.81 -0.55 20.64
CA PRO A 100 -17.28 0.75 20.25
C PRO A 100 -16.26 0.61 19.12
N ASP A 101 -16.22 1.60 18.25
CA ASP A 101 -15.12 1.75 17.31
C ASP A 101 -13.86 2.21 18.05
N ARG A 102 -12.73 1.53 17.81
CA ARG A 102 -11.49 1.75 18.58
C ARG A 102 -10.28 2.05 17.71
N MET A 103 -10.45 2.07 16.40
CA MET A 103 -9.37 2.32 15.44
C MET A 103 -8.62 3.64 15.69
N GLU A 104 -9.35 4.69 16.04
CA GLU A 104 -8.78 6.02 16.25
C GLU A 104 -7.75 6.06 17.38
N GLU A 105 -7.92 5.24 18.42
CA GLU A 105 -6.99 5.15 19.55
C GLU A 105 -5.63 4.58 19.11
N LEU A 106 -5.65 3.51 18.31
CA LEU A 106 -4.46 2.87 17.76
C LEU A 106 -3.75 3.78 16.77
N ALA A 107 -4.52 4.39 15.86
CA ALA A 107 -4.02 5.33 14.89
C ALA A 107 -3.37 6.56 15.58
N SER A 108 -3.97 7.05 16.67
CA SER A 108 -3.43 8.17 17.45
C SER A 108 -2.12 7.82 18.14
N TYR A 109 -2.02 6.63 18.72
CA TYR A 109 -0.76 6.13 19.30
C TYR A 109 0.34 6.06 18.23
N ILE A 110 0.06 5.44 17.08
CA ILE A 110 1.04 5.32 16.00
C ILE A 110 1.41 6.68 15.39
N ALA A 111 0.47 7.62 15.27
CA ALA A 111 0.79 8.98 14.85
C ALA A 111 1.79 9.65 15.81
N GLY A 112 1.59 9.48 17.12
CA GLY A 112 2.52 9.96 18.15
C GLY A 112 3.91 9.34 17.98
N GLU A 113 3.97 8.02 17.81
CA GLU A 113 5.21 7.28 17.55
C GLU A 113 5.91 7.77 16.28
N MET A 114 5.20 7.92 15.17
CA MET A 114 5.76 8.40 13.90
C MET A 114 6.33 9.81 14.03
N ASN A 115 5.58 10.73 14.64
CA ASN A 115 6.02 12.12 14.85
C ASN A 115 7.27 12.21 15.74
N ALA A 116 7.37 11.36 16.77
CA ALA A 116 8.53 11.31 17.65
C ALA A 116 9.75 10.66 16.95
N ASN A 117 9.54 9.51 16.30
CA ASN A 117 10.63 8.67 15.81
C ASN A 117 11.36 9.27 14.61
N ILE A 118 10.70 10.03 13.73
CA ILE A 118 11.38 10.71 12.61
C ILE A 118 12.47 11.69 13.05
N ASN A 119 12.36 12.19 14.28
CA ASN A 119 13.32 13.11 14.88
C ASN A 119 14.32 12.41 15.82
N SER A 120 14.22 11.09 15.97
CA SER A 120 15.10 10.31 16.83
C SER A 120 16.55 10.32 16.34
N SER A 121 17.49 10.12 17.26
CA SER A 121 18.91 9.96 16.92
C SER A 121 19.16 8.79 15.97
N ALA A 122 18.39 7.70 16.10
CA ALA A 122 18.48 6.55 15.21
C ALA A 122 18.12 6.91 13.78
N VAL A 123 16.99 7.59 13.56
CA VAL A 123 16.56 8.00 12.21
C VAL A 123 17.53 8.99 11.59
N ARG A 124 18.02 9.97 12.36
CA ARG A 124 19.03 10.93 11.87
C ARG A 124 20.33 10.24 11.45
N GLN A 125 20.80 9.26 12.22
CA GLN A 125 21.99 8.49 11.87
C GLN A 125 21.77 7.64 10.61
N MET A 126 20.63 6.96 10.49
CA MET A 126 20.29 6.20 9.29
C MET A 126 20.21 7.12 8.06
N GLN A 127 19.57 8.28 8.21
CA GLN A 127 19.47 9.29 7.17
C GLN A 127 20.87 9.72 6.70
N GLU A 128 21.76 10.11 7.62
CA GLU A 128 23.14 10.51 7.28
C GLU A 128 23.90 9.38 6.56
N LEU A 129 23.81 8.15 7.06
CA LEU A 129 24.49 6.99 6.48
C LEU A 129 23.98 6.67 5.07
N ASN A 130 22.65 6.70 4.88
CA ASN A 130 22.01 6.43 3.60
C ASN A 130 22.09 7.61 2.61
N SER A 131 22.55 8.79 3.05
CA SER A 131 22.74 9.97 2.20
C SER A 131 24.06 9.98 1.44
N PHE A 132 24.94 9.01 1.67
CA PHE A 132 26.25 8.98 1.04
C PHE A 132 26.14 8.55 -0.43
N ASP A 133 26.47 9.47 -1.33
CA ASP A 133 26.48 9.26 -2.78
C ASP A 133 27.93 9.01 -3.27
N PRO A 134 28.30 7.74 -3.60
CA PRO A 134 29.64 7.44 -4.07
C PRO A 134 29.97 8.08 -5.42
N ASP A 135 28.99 8.34 -6.29
CA ASP A 135 29.20 8.97 -7.59
C ASP A 135 29.49 10.46 -7.43
N GLU A 136 28.80 11.13 -6.50
CA GLU A 136 29.07 12.53 -6.15
C GLU A 136 30.46 12.69 -5.55
N GLU A 137 30.84 11.84 -4.61
CA GLU A 137 32.17 11.86 -4.00
C GLU A 137 33.28 11.55 -5.01
N THR A 138 33.03 10.62 -5.94
CA THR A 138 33.94 10.33 -7.05
C THR A 138 34.13 11.56 -7.94
N ARG A 139 33.06 12.28 -8.28
CA ARG A 139 33.12 13.54 -9.06
C ARG A 139 33.89 14.63 -8.32
N LYS A 140 33.63 14.83 -7.02
CA LYS A 140 34.36 15.79 -6.18
C LYS A 140 35.85 15.47 -6.14
N TYR A 141 36.20 14.20 -5.93
CA TYR A 141 37.59 13.75 -5.92
C TYR A 141 38.26 13.99 -7.28
N ALA A 142 37.60 13.65 -8.38
CA ALA A 142 38.11 13.85 -9.73
C ALA A 142 38.39 15.33 -10.07
N ALA A 143 37.62 16.25 -9.49
CA ALA A 143 37.79 17.70 -9.65
C ALA A 143 38.98 18.28 -8.86
N LEU A 144 39.61 17.51 -7.96
CA LEU A 144 40.75 18.00 -7.17
C LEU A 144 42.00 18.23 -8.04
N PRO A 145 42.83 19.23 -7.69
CA PRO A 145 44.17 19.37 -8.27
C PRO A 145 44.96 18.05 -8.26
N PHE A 146 45.71 17.79 -9.33
CA PHE A 146 46.42 16.50 -9.51
C PHE A 146 47.28 16.09 -8.32
N TYR A 147 47.95 17.04 -7.66
CA TYR A 147 48.81 16.74 -6.50
C TYR A 147 48.03 16.20 -5.28
N LEU A 148 46.73 16.49 -5.14
CA LEU A 148 45.85 15.91 -4.12
C LEU A 148 45.30 14.52 -4.50
N ARG A 149 45.51 14.12 -5.76
CA ARG A 149 45.14 12.81 -6.30
C ARG A 149 46.33 11.87 -6.46
N LEU A 150 47.50 12.24 -5.93
CA LEU A 150 48.69 11.40 -5.93
C LEU A 150 48.54 10.27 -4.90
N GLY A 151 48.62 9.02 -5.36
CA GLY A 151 48.52 7.82 -4.51
C GLY A 151 47.29 6.98 -4.81
N GLN A 152 46.99 6.03 -3.91
CA GLN A 152 45.76 5.26 -4.01
C GLN A 152 44.56 6.15 -3.63
N GLY A 153 43.63 6.32 -4.57
CA GLY A 153 42.40 7.05 -4.33
C GLY A 153 41.45 6.33 -3.37
N PRO A 154 40.50 7.05 -2.75
CA PRO A 154 39.48 6.46 -1.90
C PRO A 154 38.53 5.54 -2.70
N ASP A 155 38.10 4.44 -2.09
CA ASP A 155 37.06 3.57 -2.63
C ASP A 155 35.69 3.97 -2.08
N PHE A 156 35.06 4.93 -2.74
CA PHE A 156 33.77 5.47 -2.32
C PHE A 156 32.64 4.43 -2.37
N TYR A 157 32.66 3.47 -3.29
CA TYR A 157 31.62 2.43 -3.34
C TYR A 157 31.69 1.47 -2.16
N THR A 158 32.90 1.04 -1.77
CA THR A 158 33.07 0.24 -0.54
C THR A 158 32.66 1.04 0.70
N MET A 159 32.98 2.35 0.76
CA MET A 159 32.53 3.23 1.85
C MET A 159 30.99 3.35 1.89
N ALA A 160 30.33 3.48 0.74
CA ALA A 160 28.87 3.52 0.63
C ALA A 160 28.23 2.23 1.16
N LEU A 161 28.79 1.07 0.79
CA LEU A 161 28.32 -0.22 1.28
C LEU A 161 28.43 -0.32 2.80
N VAL A 162 29.59 0.04 3.39
CA VAL A 162 29.80 0.02 4.84
C VAL A 162 28.82 0.96 5.56
N LYS A 163 28.57 2.15 5.01
CA LYS A 163 27.60 3.10 5.58
C LYS A 163 26.18 2.54 5.53
N LYS A 164 25.76 2.00 4.38
CA LYS A 164 24.45 1.37 4.21
C LYS A 164 24.26 0.20 5.19
N THR A 165 25.26 -0.66 5.34
CA THR A 165 25.26 -1.74 6.33
C THR A 165 25.06 -1.22 7.76
N LYS A 166 25.73 -0.14 8.15
CA LYS A 166 25.51 0.48 9.46
C LYS A 166 24.08 1.01 9.61
N ALA A 167 23.50 1.60 8.56
CA ALA A 167 22.11 2.06 8.60
C ALA A 167 21.15 0.88 8.82
N PHE A 168 21.36 -0.25 8.13
CA PHE A 168 20.58 -1.47 8.37
C PHE A 168 20.75 -2.05 9.77
N ALA A 169 21.96 -2.01 10.33
CA ALA A 169 22.18 -2.47 11.70
C ALA A 169 21.39 -1.63 12.72
N ILE A 170 21.33 -0.30 12.52
CA ILE A 170 20.50 0.59 13.33
C ILE A 170 19.02 0.27 13.13
N TRP A 171 18.56 0.11 11.88
CA TRP A 171 17.18 -0.23 11.56
C TRP A 171 16.74 -1.52 12.26
N ALA A 172 17.51 -2.61 12.07
CA ALA A 172 17.22 -3.93 12.63
C ALA A 172 17.24 -3.94 14.17
N GLU A 173 18.11 -3.14 14.81
CA GLU A 173 18.10 -2.98 16.26
C GLU A 173 16.82 -2.33 16.76
N ARG A 174 16.19 -1.46 15.97
CA ARG A 174 14.96 -0.74 16.37
C ARG A 174 13.69 -1.51 16.09
N VAL A 175 13.60 -2.18 14.93
CA VAL A 175 12.40 -2.95 14.50
C VAL A 175 12.38 -4.41 14.98
N GLY A 176 13.47 -4.89 15.59
CA GLY A 176 13.56 -6.27 16.05
C GLY A 176 12.54 -6.60 17.15
N GLN A 177 12.33 -7.90 17.41
CA GLN A 177 11.46 -8.36 18.48
C GLN A 177 11.89 -7.77 19.84
N ASP A 178 10.90 -7.33 20.63
CA ASP A 178 11.08 -6.71 21.95
C ASP A 178 11.90 -5.40 21.92
N ARG A 179 11.92 -4.71 20.78
CA ARG A 179 12.60 -3.43 20.59
C ARG A 179 11.61 -2.26 20.59
N PRO A 180 12.10 -1.01 20.67
CA PRO A 180 11.21 0.15 20.81
C PRO A 180 10.20 0.35 19.67
N TRP A 181 10.47 -0.19 18.47
CA TRP A 181 9.52 -0.13 17.34
C TRP A 181 8.78 -1.45 17.12
N ASP A 182 8.90 -2.40 18.05
CA ASP A 182 7.99 -3.56 18.11
C ASP A 182 6.70 -3.13 18.81
N HIS A 183 5.77 -2.57 18.03
CA HIS A 183 4.52 -2.05 18.56
C HIS A 183 3.52 -3.15 18.92
N LYS A 184 3.69 -4.37 18.41
CA LYS A 184 2.77 -5.49 18.62
C LYS A 184 2.44 -5.75 20.10
N PRO A 185 3.44 -5.96 21.00
CA PRO A 185 3.18 -6.12 22.42
C PRO A 185 2.63 -4.85 23.07
N ILE A 186 3.00 -3.67 22.58
CA ILE A 186 2.57 -2.38 23.15
C ILE A 186 1.08 -2.15 22.87
N LEU A 187 0.64 -2.32 21.62
CA LEU A 187 -0.75 -2.16 21.20
C LEU A 187 -1.65 -3.17 21.93
N THR A 188 -1.22 -4.42 22.03
CA THR A 188 -1.97 -5.46 22.75
C THR A 188 -2.12 -5.10 24.24
N LYS A 189 -1.09 -4.51 24.86
CA LYS A 189 -1.13 -4.08 26.26
C LYS A 189 -1.99 -2.85 26.50
N LEU A 190 -1.94 -1.87 25.60
CA LEU A 190 -2.65 -0.60 25.74
C LEU A 190 -4.14 -0.73 25.40
N PHE A 191 -4.45 -1.45 24.33
CA PHE A 191 -5.79 -1.47 23.75
C PHE A 191 -6.49 -2.82 23.92
N GLY A 192 -5.74 -3.90 24.15
CA GLY A 192 -6.31 -5.22 24.39
C GLY A 192 -6.78 -5.90 23.11
N GLY A 193 -6.51 -7.21 23.01
CA GLY A 193 -6.84 -7.98 21.82
C GLY A 193 -5.96 -7.63 20.62
N ILE A 194 -6.24 -8.31 19.51
CA ILE A 194 -5.50 -8.20 18.24
C ILE A 194 -6.37 -7.67 17.10
N TRP A 195 -7.69 -7.60 17.31
CA TRP A 195 -8.70 -7.15 16.34
C TRP A 195 -9.45 -5.97 16.94
N HIS A 196 -9.57 -4.89 16.17
CA HIS A 196 -10.19 -3.65 16.63
C HIS A 196 -11.25 -3.18 15.65
N LYS A 197 -12.46 -2.95 16.16
CA LYS A 197 -13.63 -2.57 15.37
C LYS A 197 -13.51 -1.16 14.79
N GLN A 198 -13.95 -1.02 13.54
CA GLN A 198 -14.30 0.23 12.89
C GLN A 198 -15.46 0.00 11.92
N GLY A 199 -16.63 0.56 12.22
CA GLY A 199 -17.84 0.32 11.44
C GLY A 199 -18.23 -1.16 11.44
N GLU A 200 -18.40 -1.74 10.25
CA GLU A 200 -18.81 -3.13 10.04
C GLU A 200 -17.65 -4.15 10.08
N TYR A 201 -16.41 -3.67 10.28
CA TYR A 201 -15.20 -4.47 10.15
C TYR A 201 -14.31 -4.38 11.38
N GLU A 202 -13.43 -5.37 11.55
CA GLU A 202 -12.33 -5.37 12.50
C GLU A 202 -11.00 -5.38 11.76
N TYR A 203 -10.07 -4.58 12.25
CA TYR A 203 -8.75 -4.39 11.66
C TYR A 203 -7.68 -4.99 12.55
N PHE A 204 -6.76 -5.71 11.92
CA PHE A 204 -5.65 -6.35 12.62
C PHE A 204 -4.65 -5.33 13.13
N TYR A 205 -4.20 -5.49 14.37
CA TYR A 205 -3.30 -4.54 15.03
C TYR A 205 -1.93 -4.36 14.35
N ASP A 206 -1.47 -5.33 13.55
CA ASP A 206 -0.21 -5.23 12.81
C ASP A 206 -0.24 -4.15 11.72
N ILE A 207 -1.43 -3.79 11.21
CA ILE A 207 -1.60 -2.70 10.23
C ILE A 207 -0.91 -1.43 10.72
N TRP A 208 -1.12 -1.05 11.99
CA TRP A 208 -0.59 0.18 12.56
C TRP A 208 0.94 0.15 12.69
N SER A 209 1.49 -0.98 13.14
CA SER A 209 2.93 -1.21 13.23
C SER A 209 3.59 -1.12 11.85
N ASN A 210 2.97 -1.69 10.82
CA ASN A 210 3.49 -1.68 9.46
C ASN A 210 3.37 -0.31 8.77
N VAL A 211 2.33 0.48 9.09
CA VAL A 211 2.25 1.89 8.69
C VAL A 211 3.40 2.69 9.29
N HIS A 212 3.71 2.51 10.57
CA HIS A 212 4.89 3.13 11.20
C HIS A 212 6.18 2.71 10.50
N TYR A 213 6.36 1.40 10.27
CA TYR A 213 7.54 0.83 9.60
C TYR A 213 7.80 1.50 8.26
N GLY A 214 6.78 1.61 7.40
CA GLY A 214 6.91 2.26 6.10
C GLY A 214 7.30 3.74 6.21
N TYR A 215 6.68 4.46 7.14
CA TYR A 215 6.91 5.89 7.30
C TYR A 215 8.30 6.22 7.85
N VAL A 216 8.70 5.57 8.94
CA VAL A 216 10.00 5.80 9.58
C VAL A 216 11.13 5.23 8.70
N GLY A 217 10.85 4.19 7.91
CA GLY A 217 11.80 3.64 6.94
C GLY A 217 12.17 4.66 5.87
N VAL A 218 11.18 5.34 5.28
CA VAL A 218 11.45 6.42 4.30
C VAL A 218 12.14 7.60 4.97
N ALA A 219 11.77 7.95 6.20
CA ALA A 219 12.48 8.99 6.97
C ALA A 219 13.96 8.67 7.18
N GLY A 220 14.28 7.39 7.38
CA GLY A 220 15.64 6.86 7.44
C GLY A 220 16.36 6.78 6.08
N ARG A 221 15.74 7.25 4.99
CA ARG A 221 16.24 7.17 3.59
C ARG A 221 16.45 5.75 3.07
N PHE A 222 15.66 4.78 3.54
CA PHE A 222 15.57 3.50 2.84
C PHE A 222 14.75 3.65 1.56
N SER A 223 15.11 2.88 0.53
CA SER A 223 14.32 2.83 -0.70
C SER A 223 13.02 2.06 -0.47
N GLU A 224 11.99 2.38 -1.24
CA GLU A 224 10.70 1.67 -1.18
C GLU A 224 10.88 0.17 -1.43
N SER A 225 11.74 -0.21 -2.38
CA SER A 225 12.11 -1.61 -2.61
C SER A 225 12.76 -2.28 -1.41
N VAL A 226 13.56 -1.58 -0.61
CA VAL A 226 14.13 -2.16 0.62
C VAL A 226 13.04 -2.40 1.66
N LEU A 227 12.10 -1.47 1.79
CA LEU A 227 11.01 -1.56 2.76
C LEU A 227 9.96 -2.59 2.37
N LEU A 228 9.75 -2.79 1.06
CA LEU A 228 8.78 -3.75 0.52
C LEU A 228 9.35 -5.15 0.28
N ASP A 229 10.58 -5.28 -0.23
CA ASP A 229 11.03 -6.58 -0.74
C ASP A 229 11.70 -7.47 0.30
N GLY A 230 12.22 -6.94 1.41
CA GLY A 230 13.01 -7.72 2.39
C GLY A 230 14.30 -8.38 1.81
N ALA A 231 14.39 -8.59 0.49
CA ALA A 231 15.51 -9.17 -0.25
C ALA A 231 16.71 -8.22 -0.29
N GLY A 232 16.47 -6.91 -0.26
CA GLY A 232 17.51 -5.92 -0.02
C GLY A 232 18.16 -6.08 1.36
N VAL A 233 17.40 -6.51 2.37
CA VAL A 233 17.89 -6.85 3.72
C VAL A 233 18.60 -8.19 3.74
N GLU A 234 18.17 -9.20 2.97
CA GLU A 234 18.87 -10.49 2.90
C GLU A 234 20.23 -10.40 2.22
N GLN A 235 20.34 -9.71 1.08
CA GLN A 235 21.63 -9.58 0.39
C GLN A 235 22.62 -8.77 1.23
N ILE A 236 22.18 -7.62 1.75
CA ILE A 236 22.98 -6.79 2.67
C ILE A 236 23.21 -7.53 3.99
N GLY A 237 22.24 -8.27 4.50
CA GLY A 237 22.34 -9.06 5.73
C GLY A 237 23.36 -10.20 5.60
N SER A 238 23.39 -10.90 4.47
CA SER A 238 24.37 -11.94 4.17
C SER A 238 25.79 -11.35 4.09
N ASP A 239 25.93 -10.18 3.47
CA ASP A 239 27.19 -9.44 3.37
C ASP A 239 27.60 -8.85 4.72
N THR A 240 26.63 -8.42 5.54
CA THR A 240 26.81 -7.87 6.90
C THR A 240 27.24 -8.95 7.88
N TRP A 241 26.61 -10.12 7.87
CA TRP A 241 27.01 -11.25 8.70
C TRP A 241 28.43 -11.74 8.36
N ARG A 242 28.79 -11.73 7.08
CA ARG A 242 30.15 -12.04 6.62
C ARG A 242 31.16 -10.97 7.05
N LEU A 243 30.81 -9.68 6.97
CA LEU A 243 31.66 -8.56 7.40
C LEU A 243 31.91 -8.58 8.91
N ILE A 244 30.88 -8.87 9.72
CA ILE A 244 31.00 -9.00 11.18
C ILE A 244 31.87 -10.20 11.56
N LYS A 245 31.77 -11.32 10.84
CA LYS A 245 32.61 -12.51 11.11
C LYS A 245 34.06 -12.40 10.64
N ASN A 246 34.37 -11.65 9.57
CA ASN A 246 35.73 -11.57 9.03
C ASN A 246 36.04 -10.22 8.35
N PRO A 247 36.49 -9.20 9.11
CA PRO A 247 36.78 -7.87 8.58
C PRO A 247 38.05 -7.77 7.69
N LYS A 248 38.87 -8.83 7.58
CA LYS A 248 40.17 -8.81 6.88
C LYS A 248 40.19 -9.52 5.51
N ARG A 249 39.06 -10.00 5.01
CA ARG A 249 39.01 -10.78 3.75
C ARG A 249 37.82 -10.32 2.91
N PHE A 250 38.02 -9.29 2.09
CA PHE A 250 37.00 -8.83 1.15
C PHE A 250 37.47 -9.10 -0.28
N ASP A 251 37.02 -10.24 -0.84
CA ASP A 251 36.78 -10.34 -2.28
C ASP A 251 35.36 -9.82 -2.50
N GLY A 252 35.19 -8.93 -3.47
CA GLY A 252 33.93 -8.25 -3.76
C GLY A 252 32.72 -9.16 -4.01
N PRO A 253 31.55 -8.56 -4.27
CA PRO A 253 30.25 -9.26 -4.27
C PRO A 253 30.27 -10.46 -5.23
N ARG A 254 29.98 -11.64 -4.67
CA ARG A 254 29.69 -12.85 -5.47
C ARG A 254 28.19 -13.11 -5.40
N ARG A 255 27.57 -13.27 -6.57
CA ARG A 255 26.19 -13.75 -6.69
C ARG A 255 26.13 -15.15 -6.08
N THR A 256 25.30 -15.34 -5.07
CA THR A 256 24.90 -16.67 -4.63
C THR A 256 23.77 -17.15 -5.53
N GLU A 257 24.07 -18.15 -6.36
CA GLU A 257 23.06 -18.92 -7.08
C GLU A 257 22.33 -19.84 -6.09
N GLY A 258 20.99 -19.88 -6.18
CA GLY A 258 20.21 -20.99 -5.62
C GLY A 258 19.66 -20.84 -4.20
N VAL A 259 19.30 -19.64 -3.73
CA VAL A 259 18.46 -19.51 -2.53
C VAL A 259 17.04 -19.17 -2.96
N GLU A 260 16.15 -20.17 -2.87
CA GLU A 260 14.70 -20.03 -3.05
C GLU A 260 14.13 -19.05 -2.01
N GLY A 261 13.80 -17.85 -2.48
CA GLY A 261 13.21 -16.76 -1.69
C GLY A 261 11.72 -16.96 -1.42
N MET A 262 11.37 -18.00 -0.67
CA MET A 262 10.00 -18.25 -0.21
C MET A 262 9.88 -18.06 1.30
N ARG A 263 9.79 -16.78 1.71
CA ARG A 263 9.13 -16.36 2.97
C ARG A 263 8.75 -14.87 3.02
N ALA A 264 8.81 -14.14 1.91
CA ALA A 264 8.57 -12.70 1.82
C ALA A 264 7.28 -12.31 1.04
N TRP A 265 6.35 -13.26 0.83
CA TRP A 265 5.26 -13.09 -0.15
C TRP A 265 3.83 -13.38 0.33
N ASP A 266 3.56 -13.61 1.63
CA ASP A 266 2.21 -14.05 2.05
C ASP A 266 1.31 -12.98 2.68
N ASP A 267 1.84 -11.88 3.26
CA ASP A 267 0.98 -10.90 3.93
C ASP A 267 0.76 -9.64 3.07
N THR A 268 -0.19 -9.76 2.14
CA THR A 268 -0.84 -8.62 1.45
C THR A 268 -1.18 -7.44 2.40
N PRO A 269 -1.73 -7.67 3.62
CA PRO A 269 -2.03 -6.60 4.56
C PRO A 269 -0.79 -5.79 4.96
N ASP A 270 0.35 -6.46 5.16
CA ASP A 270 1.60 -5.83 5.59
C ASP A 270 2.11 -4.91 4.48
N ARG A 271 2.11 -5.40 3.24
CA ARG A 271 2.53 -4.60 2.08
C ARG A 271 1.69 -3.35 1.92
N VAL A 272 0.36 -3.48 1.99
CA VAL A 272 -0.58 -2.35 1.91
C VAL A 272 -0.29 -1.33 3.01
N SER A 273 -0.10 -1.80 4.23
CA SER A 273 0.20 -0.96 5.40
C SER A 273 1.52 -0.20 5.24
N ILE A 274 2.58 -0.88 4.81
CA ILE A 274 3.89 -0.26 4.55
C ILE A 274 3.75 0.82 3.47
N ILE A 275 3.01 0.56 2.39
CA ILE A 275 2.76 1.54 1.32
C ILE A 275 2.05 2.78 1.85
N ILE A 276 1.03 2.61 2.71
CA ILE A 276 0.36 3.73 3.38
C ILE A 276 1.39 4.56 4.15
N GLY A 277 2.25 3.92 4.95
CA GLY A 277 3.32 4.58 5.70
C GLY A 277 4.28 5.37 4.82
N MET A 278 4.74 4.78 3.72
CA MET A 278 5.64 5.45 2.77
C MET A 278 4.98 6.67 2.13
N ASN A 279 3.71 6.58 1.76
CA ASN A 279 2.97 7.69 1.16
C ASN A 279 2.70 8.81 2.18
N LEU A 280 2.38 8.45 3.42
CA LEU A 280 2.26 9.41 4.52
C LEU A 280 3.55 10.22 4.71
N TYR A 281 4.74 9.62 4.56
CA TYR A 281 5.99 10.37 4.69
C TYR A 281 6.20 11.35 3.54
N LYS A 282 5.81 10.98 2.31
CA LYS A 282 5.86 11.88 1.15
C LYS A 282 4.96 13.11 1.36
N GLU A 283 3.79 12.92 1.98
CA GLU A 283 2.83 13.98 2.28
C GLU A 283 3.23 14.82 3.52
N TYR A 284 3.78 14.16 4.54
CA TYR A 284 4.09 14.75 5.85
C TYR A 284 5.56 14.49 6.27
N PRO A 285 6.57 14.96 5.51
CA PRO A 285 7.97 14.60 5.76
C PRO A 285 8.54 15.12 7.09
N ASN A 286 7.88 16.13 7.67
CA ASN A 286 8.27 16.78 8.92
C ASN A 286 7.38 16.37 10.10
N GLY A 287 6.53 15.35 9.94
CA GLY A 287 5.51 14.99 10.92
C GLY A 287 4.26 15.86 10.83
N GLY A 288 3.56 16.02 11.96
CA GLY A 288 2.24 16.65 12.01
C GLY A 288 1.09 15.67 11.73
N LEU A 289 1.37 14.38 11.82
CA LEU A 289 0.36 13.33 11.69
C LEU A 289 -0.57 13.34 12.90
N THR A 290 -1.85 13.08 12.64
CA THR A 290 -2.85 12.80 13.66
C THR A 290 -3.41 11.41 13.45
N GLY A 291 -3.99 10.80 14.49
CA GLY A 291 -4.62 9.49 14.35
C GLY A 291 -5.67 9.46 13.25
N LYS A 292 -6.47 10.53 13.13
CA LYS A 292 -7.45 10.70 12.07
C LYS A 292 -6.84 10.65 10.66
N ILE A 293 -5.72 11.34 10.42
CA ILE A 293 -5.04 11.30 9.11
C ILE A 293 -4.64 9.87 8.73
N ILE A 294 -4.07 9.13 9.68
CA ILE A 294 -3.63 7.74 9.44
C ILE A 294 -4.84 6.83 9.22
N MET A 295 -5.85 6.96 10.09
CA MET A 295 -7.10 6.21 10.02
C MET A 295 -7.79 6.42 8.67
N ASP A 296 -7.91 7.67 8.21
CA ASP A 296 -8.52 8.00 6.93
C ASP A 296 -7.78 7.31 5.76
N LYS A 297 -6.44 7.27 5.78
CA LYS A 297 -5.66 6.54 4.76
C LYS A 297 -5.93 5.04 4.78
N VAL A 298 -6.00 4.42 5.96
CA VAL A 298 -6.33 2.99 6.10
C VAL A 298 -7.73 2.70 5.56
N LEU A 299 -8.70 3.55 5.89
CA LEU A 299 -10.10 3.40 5.46
C LEU A 299 -10.33 3.68 3.97
N THR A 300 -9.42 4.38 3.29
CA THR A 300 -9.50 4.57 1.83
C THR A 300 -9.15 3.32 1.02
N VAL A 301 -8.48 2.34 1.64
CA VAL A 301 -8.14 1.09 0.97
C VAL A 301 -9.38 0.19 0.88
N PRO A 302 -9.73 -0.34 -0.30
CA PRO A 302 -10.83 -1.29 -0.45
C PRO A 302 -10.66 -2.51 0.46
N ILE A 303 -11.75 -2.98 1.08
CA ILE A 303 -11.73 -4.15 1.97
C ILE A 303 -11.16 -5.40 1.27
N SER A 304 -11.40 -5.56 -0.03
CA SER A 304 -10.83 -6.64 -0.86
C SER A 304 -9.31 -6.69 -0.86
N ASP A 305 -8.67 -5.52 -0.72
CA ASP A 305 -7.23 -5.37 -0.86
C ASP A 305 -6.51 -5.66 0.47
N TRP A 306 -7.26 -5.70 1.57
CA TRP A 306 -6.76 -6.05 2.89
C TRP A 306 -6.59 -7.56 3.10
N ALA A 307 -7.07 -8.43 2.20
CA ALA A 307 -6.98 -9.89 2.33
C ALA A 307 -7.36 -10.39 3.74
N THR A 308 -6.38 -10.87 4.53
CA THR A 308 -6.56 -11.41 5.89
C THR A 308 -6.42 -10.36 6.99
N GLY A 309 -6.09 -9.11 6.68
CA GLY A 309 -5.86 -8.03 7.67
C GLY A 309 -7.14 -7.35 8.16
N VAL A 310 -8.27 -7.63 7.51
CA VAL A 310 -9.58 -7.10 7.87
C VAL A 310 -10.61 -8.21 7.83
N GLN A 311 -11.49 -8.27 8.83
CA GLN A 311 -12.56 -9.25 8.91
C GLN A 311 -13.91 -8.59 9.25
N PRO A 312 -15.05 -9.18 8.85
CA PRO A 312 -16.35 -8.71 9.28
C PRO A 312 -16.46 -8.73 10.81
N HIS A 313 -16.99 -7.67 11.40
CA HIS A 313 -17.23 -7.61 12.83
C HIS A 313 -18.45 -8.45 13.21
N VAL A 314 -18.32 -9.25 14.26
CA VAL A 314 -19.43 -10.00 14.85
C VAL A 314 -19.75 -9.37 16.20
N CYS A 315 -20.87 -8.65 16.26
CA CYS A 315 -21.35 -8.01 17.49
C CYS A 315 -21.55 -9.04 18.59
N LYS A 316 -21.00 -8.73 19.77
CA LYS A 316 -21.09 -9.61 20.95
C LYS A 316 -22.18 -9.19 21.92
#